data_AF-A0A2D6IKK2-F1
#
_entry.id   AF-A0A2D6IKK2-F1
#
_cell.length_a   1.000
_cell.length_b   1.000
_cell.length_c   1.000
_cell.angle_alpha   90.00
_cell.angle_beta   90.00
_cell.angle_gamma   90.00
#
_symmetry.space_group_name_H-M   'P 1'
#
loop_
_entity.id
_entity.type
_entity.pdbx_description
1 polymer ?
#
loop_
_entity_poly.entity_id
_entity_poly.type
_entity_poly.pdbx_seq_one_letter_code
_entity_poly.pdbx_strand_id
1 'polypeptide(L)'
;MILEYVRTRENVIPPTRANPSDAGLDLFYNPADGQEITLQPGGTALFQTGYKFGIPHGYCLEVKNRSGNASKRSLLVGACIIDPGYDGEVFVNLHNVGKEEQTIYLGDK
;
A
#
# COMPACT_ATOMS: atom_id res chain seq x y z
N MET A 1 -2.32 -20.34 2.98
CA MET A 1 -3.42 -19.44 3.35
C MET A 1 -3.78 -18.64 2.11
N ILE A 2 -5.06 -18.62 1.72
CA ILE A 2 -5.56 -17.72 0.69
C ILE A 2 -6.06 -16.48 1.43
N LEU A 3 -5.48 -15.31 1.14
CA LEU A 3 -5.95 -14.05 1.71
C LEU A 3 -7.13 -13.56 0.88
N GLU A 4 -8.29 -13.37 1.51
CA GLU A 4 -9.47 -12.84 0.85
C GLU A 4 -9.39 -11.32 0.76
N TYR A 5 -9.81 -10.76 -0.37
CA TYR A 5 -9.92 -9.32 -0.55
C TYR A 5 -11.02 -8.97 -1.55
N VAL A 6 -11.58 -7.77 -1.41
CA VAL A 6 -12.60 -7.24 -2.31
C VAL A 6 -12.23 -5.83 -2.75
N ARG A 7 -12.49 -5.52 -4.02
CA ARG A 7 -12.30 -4.17 -4.55
C ARG A 7 -13.40 -3.24 -4.02
N THR A 8 -13.05 -2.01 -3.67
CA THR A 8 -14.01 -0.97 -3.21
C THR A 8 -14.54 -0.09 -4.33
N ARG A 9 -13.90 -0.15 -5.51
CA ARG A 9 -14.25 0.63 -6.70
C ARG A 9 -13.91 -0.15 -7.99
N GLU A 10 -14.23 0.41 -9.14
CA GLU A 10 -13.86 -0.15 -10.45
C GLU A 10 -12.42 0.21 -10.84
N ASN A 11 -11.88 -0.48 -11.85
CA ASN A 11 -10.55 -0.21 -12.43
C ASN A 11 -9.38 -0.19 -11.43
N VAL A 12 -9.42 -1.10 -10.46
CA VAL A 12 -8.37 -1.26 -9.43
C VAL A 12 -7.39 -2.35 -9.85
N ILE A 13 -6.09 -2.08 -9.75
CA ILE A 13 -5.03 -3.05 -10.03
C ILE A 13 -4.93 -4.02 -8.84
N PRO A 14 -5.11 -5.34 -9.05
CA PRO A 14 -5.14 -6.32 -7.97
C PRO A 14 -3.78 -6.53 -7.30
N PRO A 15 -3.75 -6.88 -6.01
CA PRO A 15 -2.52 -7.28 -5.35
C PRO A 15 -1.89 -8.48 -6.07
N THR A 16 -0.58 -8.45 -6.29
CA THR A 16 0.12 -9.52 -7.01
C THR A 16 1.24 -10.12 -6.18
N ARG A 17 1.41 -11.45 -6.26
CA ARG A 17 2.61 -12.11 -5.76
C ARG A 17 3.60 -12.25 -6.91
N ALA A 18 4.78 -11.65 -6.82
CA ALA A 18 5.76 -11.69 -7.91
C ALA A 18 6.33 -13.10 -8.10
N ASN A 19 6.67 -13.79 -7.01
CA ASN A 19 7.13 -15.18 -7.02
C ASN A 19 6.29 -16.04 -6.07
N PRO A 20 6.05 -17.33 -6.38
CA PRO A 20 5.23 -18.21 -5.53
C PRO A 20 5.66 -18.28 -4.06
N SER A 21 6.95 -18.13 -3.78
CA SER A 21 7.55 -18.20 -2.44
C SER A 21 7.70 -16.85 -1.73
N ASP A 22 7.34 -15.73 -2.37
CA ASP A 22 7.47 -14.42 -1.72
C ASP A 22 6.60 -14.35 -0.47
N ALA A 23 7.04 -13.63 0.55
CA ALA A 23 6.26 -13.50 1.80
C ALA A 23 4.99 -12.66 1.59
N GLY A 24 5.10 -11.53 0.89
CA GLY A 24 4.03 -10.55 0.72
C GLY A 24 3.37 -10.54 -0.65
N LEU A 25 2.37 -9.68 -0.79
CA LEU A 25 1.77 -9.27 -2.05
C LEU A 25 2.20 -7.82 -2.32
N ASP A 26 2.57 -7.51 -3.56
CA ASP A 26 2.69 -6.12 -4.00
C ASP A 26 1.27 -5.50 -3.97
N LEU A 27 1.13 -4.36 -3.28
CA LEU A 27 -0.04 -3.49 -3.36
C LEU A 27 0.26 -2.35 -4.34
N PHE A 28 -0.81 -1.77 -4.89
CA PHE A 28 -0.70 -0.73 -5.90
C PHE A 28 -1.45 0.51 -5.47
N TYR A 29 -0.94 1.68 -5.81
CA TYR A 29 -1.68 2.93 -5.65
C TYR A 29 -2.83 3.00 -6.66
N ASN A 30 -4.05 2.98 -6.15
CA ASN A 30 -5.29 2.99 -6.94
C ASN A 30 -6.18 4.18 -6.52
N PRO A 31 -5.81 5.42 -6.91
CA PRO A 31 -6.60 6.61 -6.57
C PRO A 31 -7.98 6.57 -7.22
N ALA A 32 -8.99 7.00 -6.46
CA ALA A 32 -10.38 7.08 -6.92
C ALA A 32 -10.58 8.09 -8.07
N ASP A 33 -9.79 9.16 -8.06
CA ASP A 33 -9.86 10.31 -8.97
C ASP A 33 -8.73 10.31 -10.02
N GLY A 34 -7.88 9.28 -10.01
CA GLY A 34 -6.72 9.18 -10.92
C GLY A 34 -5.57 10.12 -10.59
N GLN A 35 -5.59 10.85 -9.46
CA GLN A 35 -4.57 11.85 -9.15
C GLN A 35 -3.26 11.21 -8.66
N GLU A 36 -2.15 11.68 -9.21
CA GLU A 36 -0.82 11.47 -8.64
C GLU A 36 -0.60 12.38 -7.42
N ILE A 37 0.23 11.93 -6.49
CA ILE A 37 0.57 12.70 -5.29
C ILE A 37 2.09 12.84 -5.22
N THR A 38 2.56 14.08 -5.07
CA THR A 38 3.96 14.38 -4.80
C THR A 38 4.19 14.61 -3.33
N LEU A 39 4.98 13.75 -2.71
CA LEU A 39 5.46 13.91 -1.35
C LEU A 39 6.72 14.77 -1.34
N GLN A 40 6.61 15.97 -0.78
CA GLN A 40 7.75 16.81 -0.47
C GLN A 40 8.64 16.15 0.61
N PRO A 41 9.93 16.52 0.74
CA PRO A 41 10.79 16.04 1.83
C PRO A 41 10.15 16.25 3.21
N GLY A 42 10.12 15.20 4.02
CA GLY A 42 9.42 15.19 5.33
C GLY A 42 7.90 15.07 5.24
N GLY A 43 7.33 15.02 4.03
CA GLY A 43 5.90 14.91 3.77
C GLY A 43 5.37 13.50 3.97
N THR A 44 4.06 13.42 4.25
CA THR A 44 3.32 12.17 4.42
C THR A 44 1.94 12.27 3.76
N ALA A 45 1.46 11.15 3.21
CA ALA A 45 0.10 11.04 2.71
C ALA A 45 -0.43 9.61 2.84
N LEU A 46 -1.75 9.47 2.77
CA LEU A 46 -2.45 8.19 2.70
C LEU A 46 -2.75 7.85 1.24
N PHE A 47 -2.24 6.71 0.79
CA PHE A 47 -2.41 6.22 -0.57
C PHE A 47 -3.50 5.15 -0.61
N GLN A 48 -4.51 5.38 -1.46
CA GLN A 48 -5.63 4.46 -1.67
C GLN A 48 -5.17 3.16 -2.34
N THR A 49 -5.57 2.01 -1.78
CA THR A 49 -5.30 0.71 -2.42
C THR A 49 -6.47 0.23 -3.26
N GLY A 50 -7.70 0.72 -2.99
CA GLY A 50 -8.92 0.21 -3.58
C GLY A 50 -9.36 -1.16 -3.05
N TYR A 51 -8.80 -1.65 -1.94
CA TYR A 51 -9.10 -2.98 -1.39
C TYR A 51 -9.49 -2.97 0.08
N LYS A 52 -10.45 -3.83 0.42
CA LYS A 52 -10.65 -4.35 1.77
C LYS A 52 -10.15 -5.78 1.84
N PHE A 53 -9.71 -6.22 3.02
CA PHE A 53 -9.16 -7.55 3.22
C PHE A 53 -9.94 -8.34 4.27
N GLY A 54 -10.26 -9.59 3.95
CA GLY A 54 -10.80 -10.55 4.91
C GLY A 54 -9.65 -11.20 5.67
N ILE A 55 -9.33 -10.65 6.85
CA ILE A 55 -8.22 -11.15 7.69
C ILE A 55 -8.80 -12.12 8.72
N PRO A 56 -8.31 -13.37 8.83
CA PRO A 56 -8.79 -14.31 9.83
C PRO A 56 -8.54 -13.83 11.26
N HIS A 57 -9.44 -14.16 12.19
CA HIS A 57 -9.22 -13.90 13.62
C HIS A 57 -7.91 -14.50 14.14
N GLY A 58 -7.19 -13.74 14.97
CA GLY A 58 -5.87 -14.13 15.49
C GLY A 58 -4.70 -13.76 14.59
N TYR A 59 -4.95 -13.13 13.44
CA TYR A 59 -3.92 -12.60 12.53
C TYR A 59 -4.07 -11.08 12.38
N CYS A 60 -3.06 -10.44 11.80
CA CYS A 60 -3.16 -9.09 11.25
C CYS A 60 -2.52 -9.08 9.86
N LEU A 61 -2.82 -8.07 9.06
CA LEU A 61 -2.00 -7.77 7.89
C LEU A 61 -0.98 -6.70 8.27
N GLU A 62 0.25 -6.91 7.80
CA GLU A 62 1.30 -5.91 7.84
C GLU A 62 1.57 -5.35 6.44
N VAL A 63 1.48 -4.03 6.29
CA VAL A 63 2.02 -3.35 5.11
C VAL A 63 3.44 -2.91 5.41
N LYS A 64 4.38 -3.33 4.56
CA LYS A 64 5.80 -2.99 4.65
C LYS A 64 6.29 -2.39 3.33
N ASN A 65 7.34 -1.58 3.42
CA ASN A 65 8.00 -1.05 2.25
C ASN A 65 8.66 -2.16 1.42
N ARG A 66 8.58 -2.04 0.09
CA ARG A 66 9.51 -2.74 -0.81
C ARG A 66 10.92 -2.22 -0.55
N SER A 67 11.92 -3.09 -0.60
CA SER A 67 13.31 -2.71 -0.25
C SER A 67 13.83 -1.56 -1.12
N GLY A 68 13.44 -1.52 -2.41
CA GLY A 68 13.75 -0.42 -3.32
C GLY A 68 13.12 0.92 -2.92
N ASN A 69 11.89 0.93 -2.42
CA ASN A 69 11.21 2.16 -1.99
C ASN A 69 11.94 2.78 -0.80
N ALA A 70 12.37 1.98 0.17
CA ALA A 70 13.18 2.48 1.28
C ALA A 70 14.59 2.90 0.85
N SER A 71 15.33 2.01 0.18
CA SER A 71 16.76 2.22 -0.11
C SER A 71 17.06 3.23 -1.21
N LYS A 72 16.19 3.38 -2.21
CA LYS A 72 16.43 4.23 -3.39
C LYS A 72 15.58 5.50 -3.38
N ARG A 73 14.36 5.42 -2.83
CA ARG A 73 13.40 6.53 -2.83
C ARG A 73 13.25 7.20 -1.47
N SER A 74 13.86 6.64 -0.41
CA SER A 74 13.70 7.13 0.97
C SER A 74 12.23 7.19 1.41
N LEU A 75 11.42 6.22 0.96
CA LEU A 75 10.00 6.10 1.28
C LEU A 75 9.77 5.00 2.31
N LEU A 76 9.13 5.34 3.43
CA LEU A 76 8.82 4.42 4.51
C LEU A 76 7.31 4.31 4.73
N VAL A 77 6.85 3.08 4.98
CA VAL A 77 5.46 2.82 5.36
C VAL A 77 5.30 3.05 6.86
N GLY A 78 4.30 3.85 7.23
CA GLY A 78 3.79 3.99 8.60
C GLY A 78 2.43 3.28 8.76
N ALA A 79 1.87 3.32 9.96
CA ALA A 79 0.56 2.72 10.28
C ALA A 79 0.40 1.28 9.74
N CYS A 80 1.39 0.42 10.03
CA CYS A 80 1.60 -0.82 9.29
C CYS A 80 0.61 -1.94 9.60
N ILE A 81 -0.16 -1.86 10.69
CA ILE A 81 -1.01 -2.96 11.18
C ILE A 81 -2.46 -2.73 10.74
N ILE A 82 -3.05 -3.74 10.10
CA ILE A 82 -4.48 -3.81 9.80
C ILE A 82 -5.08 -4.97 10.59
N ASP A 83 -6.02 -4.63 11.47
CA ASP A 83 -6.71 -5.59 12.34
C ASP A 83 -7.82 -6.35 11.60
N PRO A 84 -8.19 -7.57 12.04
CA PRO A 84 -9.28 -8.35 11.47
C PRO A 84 -10.65 -7.68 11.44
N GLY A 85 -10.92 -6.77 12.37
CA GLY A 85 -12.17 -6.03 12.41
C GLY A 85 -12.22 -4.82 11.47
N TYR A 86 -11.14 -4.53 10.73
CA TYR A 86 -11.08 -3.38 9.85
C TYR A 86 -11.87 -3.63 8.56
N ASP A 87 -13.08 -3.07 8.50
CA ASP A 87 -13.96 -3.13 7.31
C ASP A 87 -13.83 -1.87 6.42
N GLY A 88 -12.76 -1.10 6.59
CA GLY A 88 -12.44 0.02 5.72
C GLY A 88 -11.64 -0.42 4.48
N GLU A 89 -11.53 0.47 3.50
CA GLU A 89 -10.47 0.37 2.51
C GLU A 89 -9.12 0.49 3.20
N VAL A 90 -8.17 -0.37 2.87
CA VAL A 90 -6.80 -0.24 3.38
C VAL A 90 -6.09 0.90 2.66
N PHE A 91 -5.48 1.79 3.42
CA PHE A 91 -4.63 2.87 2.91
C PHE A 91 -3.18 2.60 3.28
N VAL A 92 -2.25 2.96 2.41
CA VAL A 92 -0.81 2.94 2.70
C VAL A 92 -0.40 4.32 3.19
N ASN A 93 -0.04 4.43 4.46
CA ASN A 93 0.56 5.65 4.98
C ASN A 93 2.04 5.69 4.59
N LEU A 94 2.41 6.59 3.69
CA LEU A 94 3.76 6.68 3.15
C LEU A 94 4.42 7.98 3.58
N HIS A 95 5.67 7.88 4.02
CA HIS A 95 6.50 8.98 4.51
C HIS A 95 7.70 9.15 3.61
N ASN A 96 7.93 10.38 3.13
CA ASN A 96 9.17 10.73 2.47
C ASN A 96 10.18 11.21 3.52
N VAL A 97 11.10 10.33 3.91
CA VAL A 97 12.18 10.64 4.86
C VAL A 97 13.47 11.09 4.16
N GLY A 98 13.41 11.27 2.83
CA GLY A 98 14.52 11.73 2.01
C GLY A 98 14.64 13.25 1.96
N LYS A 99 15.47 13.71 1.01
CA LYS A 99 15.71 15.13 0.73
C LYS A 99 15.17 15.60 -0.63
N GLU A 100 14.73 14.66 -1.46
CA GLU A 100 14.18 14.90 -2.78
C GLU A 100 12.67 14.65 -2.74
N GLU A 101 11.90 15.37 -3.57
CA GLU A 101 10.49 15.09 -3.75
C GLU A 101 10.26 13.71 -4.38
N GLN A 102 9.12 13.09 -4.07
CA GLN A 102 8.75 11.78 -4.59
C GLN A 102 7.30 11.81 -5.09
N THR A 103 7.11 11.70 -6.40
CA THR A 103 5.80 11.52 -7.00
C THR A 103 5.43 10.04 -7.04
N ILE A 104 4.20 9.74 -6.64
CA ILE A 104 3.60 8.40 -6.71
C ILE A 104 2.49 8.46 -7.75
N TYR A 105 2.64 7.65 -8.78
CA TYR A 105 1.73 7.56 -9.91
C TYR A 105 0.74 6.42 -9.73
N LEU A 106 -0.40 6.50 -10.41
CA LEU A 106 -1.35 5.38 -10.46
C LEU A 106 -0.62 4.09 -10.87
N GLY A 107 -0.83 3.04 -10.09
CA GLY A 107 -0.21 1.74 -10.32
C GLY A 107 1.24 1.61 -9.87
N ASP A 108 1.80 2.60 -9.18
CA ASP A 108 3.06 2.42 -8.46
C ASP A 108 2.90 1.38 -7.33
N LYS A 109 3.99 0.63 -7.11
CA LYS A 109 4.13 -0.46 -6.12
C LYS A 109 4.95 -0.07 -4.91
#